data_AF-A0A109JSV2-F1
#
_entry.id   AF-A0A109JSV2-F1
#
_cell.length_a   1.000
_cell.length_b   1.000
_cell.length_c   1.000
_cell.angle_alpha   90.00
_cell.angle_beta   90.00
_cell.angle_gamma   90.00
#
_symmetry.space_group_name_H-M   'P 1'
#
loop_
_entity.id
_entity.type
_entity.pdbx_description
1 polymer ?
#
loop_
_entity_poly.entity_id
_entity_poly.type
_entity_poly.pdbx_seq_one_letter_code
_entity_poly.pdbx_strand_id
1 'polypeptide(L)'
;MSFEKALPGALAALRTLSQAATEIEHVAFDLGAIAKYAHSAAVELELAGAVALDQAKGISRSVFEGRAPIPRRAPAPVPAPPKAVLERVWTVKPIAWTEGSLTRIEDCNRYIDLAPLLAQRAIDRGAAVRLGDPRAGKSVASWRQWHGFGQPTLGKCVLLDGEAQTSLQREQAVPEESKIMHSKVQPLFELLDRGEPYVIKTSPGNPSGEAA
;
A
#
# COMPACT_ATOMS: atom_id res chain seq x y z
N MET A 1 20.53 -32.22 5.49
CA MET A 1 19.16 -32.76 5.58
C MET A 1 18.44 -32.48 4.27
N SER A 2 17.71 -33.44 3.70
CA SER A 2 16.85 -33.18 2.54
C SER A 2 15.50 -32.61 3.01
N PHE A 3 14.94 -31.66 2.26
CA PHE A 3 13.64 -31.04 2.56
C PHE A 3 12.53 -32.08 2.73
N GLU A 4 12.52 -33.13 1.90
CA GLU A 4 11.58 -34.26 1.98
C GLU A 4 11.59 -34.96 3.35
N LYS A 5 12.75 -35.08 3.99
CA LYS A 5 12.87 -35.75 5.30
C LYS A 5 12.48 -34.83 6.45
N ALA A 6 12.60 -33.53 6.28
CA ALA A 6 12.28 -32.55 7.33
C ALA A 6 10.79 -32.18 7.36
N LEU A 7 10.12 -32.22 6.21
CA LEU A 7 8.73 -31.79 6.05
C LEU A 7 7.74 -32.49 7.00
N PRO A 8 7.74 -33.83 7.16
CA PRO A 8 6.79 -34.50 8.05
C PRO A 8 6.94 -34.06 9.52
N GLY A 9 8.17 -33.86 9.99
CA GLY A 9 8.45 -33.42 11.35
C GLY A 9 7.98 -31.99 11.60
N ALA A 10 8.17 -31.09 10.63
CA ALA A 10 7.69 -29.71 10.71
C ALA A 10 6.15 -29.63 10.73
N LEU A 11 5.48 -30.41 9.87
CA LEU A 11 4.02 -30.48 9.85
C LEU A 11 3.45 -31.04 11.16
N ALA A 12 4.07 -32.09 11.72
CA ALA A 12 3.68 -32.63 13.01
C ALA A 12 3.80 -31.58 14.12
N ALA A 13 4.92 -30.86 14.18
CA ALA A 13 5.14 -29.82 15.18
C ALA A 13 4.12 -28.68 15.08
N LEU A 14 3.77 -28.22 13.87
CA LEU A 14 2.76 -27.18 13.67
C LEU A 14 1.37 -27.64 14.09
N ARG A 15 0.99 -28.88 13.77
CA ARG A 15 -0.29 -29.47 14.18
C ARG A 15 -0.37 -29.62 15.70
N THR A 16 0.70 -30.10 16.35
CA THR A 16 0.77 -30.21 17.81
C THR A 16 0.68 -28.84 18.48
N LEU A 17 1.39 -27.83 17.95
CA LEU A 17 1.32 -26.47 18.47
C LEU A 17 -0.09 -25.87 18.34
N SER A 18 -0.74 -26.06 17.19
CA SER A 18 -2.10 -25.60 16.94
C SER A 18 -3.10 -26.23 17.91
N GLN A 19 -2.99 -27.55 18.14
CA GLN A 19 -3.86 -28.27 19.06
C GLN A 19 -3.64 -27.81 20.51
N ALA A 20 -2.39 -27.76 20.96
CA ALA A 20 -2.05 -27.31 22.30
C ALA A 20 -2.53 -25.87 22.55
N ALA A 21 -2.34 -24.97 21.59
CA ALA A 21 -2.78 -23.57 21.72
C ALA A 21 -4.31 -23.44 21.76
N THR A 22 -5.04 -24.26 20.98
CA THR A 22 -6.52 -24.31 21.02
C THR A 22 -7.03 -24.76 22.40
N GLU A 23 -6.40 -25.75 23.03
CA GLU A 23 -6.84 -26.29 24.33
C GLU A 23 -6.81 -25.23 25.45
N ILE A 24 -5.86 -24.29 25.38
CA ILE A 24 -5.67 -23.23 26.39
C ILE A 24 -6.04 -21.83 25.91
N GLU A 25 -6.69 -21.68 24.75
CA GLU A 25 -7.03 -20.35 24.20
C GLU A 25 -8.00 -19.55 25.09
N HIS A 26 -8.81 -20.24 25.89
CA HIS A 26 -9.71 -19.64 26.87
C HIS A 26 -8.97 -18.95 28.03
N VAL A 27 -7.68 -19.29 28.25
CA VAL A 27 -6.84 -18.70 29.30
C VAL A 27 -6.17 -17.41 28.81
N ALA A 28 -5.76 -17.36 27.54
CA ALA A 28 -5.18 -16.17 26.93
C ALA A 28 -5.57 -16.05 25.46
N PHE A 29 -6.20 -14.93 25.12
CA PHE A 29 -6.73 -14.65 23.78
C PHE A 29 -5.67 -14.78 22.67
N ASP A 30 -4.42 -14.39 22.94
CA ASP A 30 -3.32 -14.47 21.99
C ASP A 30 -2.99 -15.91 21.55
N LEU A 31 -3.31 -16.91 22.39
CA LEU A 31 -3.13 -18.33 22.05
C LEU A 31 -4.08 -18.77 20.94
N GLY A 32 -5.28 -18.20 20.85
CA GLY A 32 -6.20 -18.45 19.73
C GLY A 32 -5.65 -17.92 18.41
N ALA A 33 -4.92 -16.82 18.42
CA ALA A 33 -4.22 -16.32 17.23
C ALA A 33 -3.06 -17.25 16.81
N ILE A 34 -2.29 -17.75 17.79
CA ILE A 34 -1.21 -18.72 17.57
C ILE A 34 -1.77 -20.04 17.02
N ALA A 35 -2.88 -20.53 17.57
CA ALA A 35 -3.53 -21.76 17.12
C ALA A 35 -3.95 -21.69 15.64
N LYS A 36 -4.58 -20.59 15.24
CA LYS A 36 -4.99 -20.31 13.86
C LYS A 36 -3.79 -20.21 12.93
N TYR A 37 -2.76 -19.45 13.32
CA TYR A 37 -1.55 -19.31 12.52
C TYR A 37 -0.85 -20.66 12.31
N ALA A 38 -0.64 -21.44 13.38
CA ALA A 38 0.02 -22.74 13.30
C ALA A 38 -0.76 -23.74 12.43
N HIS A 39 -2.10 -23.71 12.50
CA HIS A 39 -2.96 -24.50 11.63
C HIS A 39 -2.81 -24.11 10.15
N SER A 40 -2.98 -22.82 9.85
CA SER A 40 -2.86 -22.29 8.49
C SER A 40 -1.47 -22.57 7.90
N ALA A 41 -0.41 -22.36 8.68
CA ALA A 41 0.96 -22.64 8.26
C ALA A 41 1.18 -24.13 7.94
N ALA A 42 0.56 -25.05 8.70
CA ALA A 42 0.65 -26.49 8.40
C ALA A 42 0.00 -26.83 7.05
N VAL A 43 -1.19 -26.29 6.79
CA VAL A 43 -1.92 -26.51 5.53
C VAL A 43 -1.18 -25.94 4.34
N GLU A 44 -0.71 -24.68 4.44
CA GLU A 44 0.04 -24.02 3.39
C GLU A 44 1.37 -24.75 3.09
N LEU A 45 2.09 -25.17 4.14
CA LEU A 45 3.35 -25.89 3.99
C LEU A 45 3.17 -27.27 3.37
N GLU A 46 2.07 -27.96 3.68
CA GLU A 46 1.74 -29.26 3.07
C GLU A 46 1.49 -29.12 1.56
N LEU A 47 0.69 -28.13 1.17
CA LEU A 47 0.39 -27.85 -0.24
C LEU A 47 1.63 -27.36 -1.00
N ALA A 48 2.28 -26.31 -0.50
CA ALA A 48 3.44 -25.71 -1.13
C ALA A 48 4.62 -26.68 -1.18
N GLY A 49 4.80 -27.48 -0.13
CA GLY A 49 5.83 -28.52 -0.05
C GLY A 49 5.67 -29.59 -1.12
N ALA A 50 4.44 -30.07 -1.36
CA ALA A 50 4.17 -31.07 -2.40
C ALA A 50 4.49 -30.53 -3.80
N VAL A 51 4.03 -29.31 -4.10
CA VAL A 51 4.28 -28.66 -5.40
C VAL A 51 5.77 -28.40 -5.62
N ALA A 52 6.46 -27.83 -4.63
CA ALA A 52 7.88 -27.52 -4.74
C ALA A 52 8.74 -28.78 -4.91
N LEU A 53 8.38 -29.88 -4.24
CA LEU A 53 9.09 -31.15 -4.38
C LEU A 53 8.91 -31.78 -5.75
N ASP A 54 7.69 -31.76 -6.29
CA ASP A 54 7.41 -32.25 -7.64
C ASP A 54 8.16 -31.42 -8.69
N GLN A 55 8.11 -30.10 -8.58
CA GLN A 55 8.86 -29.19 -9.45
C GLN A 55 10.38 -29.44 -9.36
N ALA A 56 10.94 -29.61 -8.16
CA ALA A 56 12.36 -29.89 -7.99
C ALA A 56 12.78 -31.22 -8.65
N LYS A 57 11.92 -32.26 -8.57
CA LYS A 57 12.13 -33.55 -9.26
C LYS A 57 12.06 -33.39 -10.77
N GLY A 58 11.07 -32.66 -11.28
CA GLY A 58 10.93 -32.36 -12.70
C GLY A 58 12.12 -31.60 -13.28
N ILE A 59 12.63 -30.61 -12.57
CA ILE A 59 13.84 -29.87 -12.94
C ILE A 59 15.04 -30.82 -12.94
N SER A 60 15.23 -31.62 -11.89
CA SER A 60 16.34 -32.56 -11.82
C SER A 60 16.32 -33.54 -13.00
N ARG A 61 15.16 -34.10 -13.32
CA ARG A 61 14.97 -35.02 -14.44
C ARG A 61 15.28 -34.36 -15.79
N SER A 62 14.80 -33.15 -16.03
CA SER A 62 15.05 -32.43 -17.29
C SER A 62 16.52 -32.07 -17.49
N VAL A 63 17.25 -31.80 -16.40
CA VAL A 63 18.71 -31.62 -16.41
C VAL A 63 19.42 -32.94 -16.74
N PHE A 64 19.05 -34.04 -16.09
CA PHE A 64 19.65 -35.36 -16.36
C PHE A 64 19.41 -35.85 -17.80
N GLU A 65 18.24 -35.57 -18.36
CA GLU A 65 17.90 -35.91 -19.75
C GLU A 65 18.50 -34.94 -20.79
N GLY A 66 19.29 -33.95 -20.35
CA GLY A 66 19.93 -32.97 -21.25
C GLY A 66 18.96 -31.99 -21.91
N ARG A 67 17.71 -31.91 -21.44
CA ARG A 67 16.67 -31.02 -21.99
C ARG A 67 16.68 -29.62 -21.39
N ALA A 68 17.30 -29.45 -20.23
CA ALA A 68 17.38 -28.17 -19.52
C ALA A 68 18.80 -27.91 -18.96
N PRO A 69 19.24 -26.64 -18.92
CA PRO A 69 20.51 -26.29 -18.28
C PRO A 69 20.43 -26.42 -16.76
N ILE A 70 21.57 -26.66 -16.11
CA ILE A 70 21.68 -26.72 -14.65
C ILE A 70 21.29 -25.35 -14.05
N PRO A 71 20.26 -25.27 -13.17
CA PRO A 71 19.87 -24.03 -12.52
C PRO A 71 21.03 -23.45 -11.71
N ARG A 72 21.37 -22.18 -11.95
CA ARG A 72 22.39 -21.47 -11.16
C ARG A 72 21.73 -20.83 -9.95
N ARG A 73 22.41 -20.88 -8.81
CA ARG A 73 22.01 -20.11 -7.63
C ARG A 73 22.01 -18.62 -7.99
N ALA A 74 20.92 -17.91 -7.70
CA ALA A 74 20.89 -16.47 -7.85
C ALA A 74 22.04 -15.84 -7.05
N PRO A 75 22.70 -14.80 -7.59
CA PRO A 75 23.73 -14.08 -6.84
C PRO A 75 23.15 -13.54 -5.53
N ALA A 76 23.98 -13.45 -4.49
CA ALA A 76 23.55 -12.91 -3.21
C ALA A 76 22.92 -11.52 -3.38
N PRO A 77 21.88 -11.18 -2.61
CA PRO A 77 21.30 -9.83 -2.66
C PRO A 77 22.41 -8.80 -2.42
N VAL A 78 22.56 -7.87 -3.35
CA VAL A 78 23.46 -6.73 -3.17
C VAL A 78 22.90 -5.90 -1.99
N PRO A 79 23.75 -5.42 -1.06
CA PRO A 79 23.29 -4.59 0.04
C PRO A 79 22.48 -3.41 -0.51
N ALA A 80 21.29 -3.22 0.06
CA ALA A 80 20.41 -2.12 -0.31
C ALA A 80 21.16 -0.79 -0.16
N PRO A 81 20.89 0.20 -1.04
CA PRO A 81 21.48 1.52 -0.91
C PRO A 81 21.21 2.09 0.49
N PRO A 82 22.12 2.92 1.03
CA PRO A 82 21.98 3.47 2.38
C PRO A 82 20.61 4.14 2.52
N LYS A 83 19.90 3.79 3.61
CA LYS A 83 18.58 4.33 3.92
C LYS A 83 18.68 5.84 3.93
N ALA A 84 17.89 6.51 3.07
CA ALA A 84 17.86 7.96 3.03
C ALA A 84 17.61 8.49 4.44
N VAL A 85 18.41 9.48 4.86
CA VAL A 85 18.18 10.16 6.14
C VAL A 85 16.87 10.92 5.99
N LEU A 86 15.86 10.53 6.77
CA LEU A 86 14.54 11.17 6.78
C LEU A 86 14.35 11.88 8.12
N GLU A 87 13.78 13.07 8.08
CA GLU A 87 13.35 13.86 9.23
C GLU A 87 11.84 13.73 9.40
N ARG A 88 11.41 13.41 10.62
CA ARG A 88 10.00 13.29 10.95
C ARG A 88 9.42 14.65 11.34
N VAL A 89 8.38 15.09 10.63
CA VAL A 89 7.66 16.34 10.89
C VAL A 89 6.16 16.10 11.01
N TRP A 90 5.45 16.99 11.72
CA TRP A 90 3.99 16.97 11.80
C TRP A 90 3.40 17.96 10.78
N THR A 91 2.56 17.50 9.86
CA THR A 91 1.92 18.35 8.86
C THR A 91 0.76 19.12 9.48
N VAL A 92 0.73 20.42 9.25
CA VAL A 92 -0.34 21.34 9.67
C VAL A 92 -1.23 21.73 8.49
N LYS A 93 -0.66 21.73 7.28
CA LYS A 93 -1.34 21.95 6.00
C LYS A 93 -1.05 20.79 5.06
N PRO A 94 -1.92 20.54 4.06
CA PRO A 94 -1.60 19.60 2.99
C PRO A 94 -0.34 20.03 2.25
N ILE A 95 0.50 19.06 1.93
CA ILE A 95 1.78 19.28 1.26
C ILE A 95 1.89 18.41 0.01
N ALA A 96 2.63 18.90 -0.98
CA ALA A 96 2.97 18.12 -2.16
C ALA A 96 4.42 18.30 -2.56
N TRP A 97 5.08 17.22 -2.97
CA TRP A 97 6.48 17.20 -3.38
C TRP A 97 6.70 16.11 -4.41
N THR A 98 7.81 16.19 -5.13
CA THR A 98 8.20 15.17 -6.10
C THR A 98 9.11 14.14 -5.46
N GLU A 99 8.76 12.87 -5.65
CA GLU A 99 9.53 11.71 -5.22
C GLU A 99 9.83 10.85 -6.46
N GLY A 100 11.03 10.99 -7.00
CA GLY A 100 11.39 10.38 -8.28
C GLY A 100 10.59 10.99 -9.44
N SER A 101 9.80 10.19 -10.14
CA SER A 101 8.96 10.64 -11.26
C SER A 101 7.52 10.99 -10.86
N LEU A 102 7.17 10.86 -9.57
CA LEU A 102 5.79 10.99 -9.08
C LEU A 102 5.66 12.22 -8.18
N THR A 103 4.57 12.99 -8.36
CA THR A 103 4.16 14.01 -7.39
C THR A 103 3.34 13.35 -6.29
N ARG A 104 3.87 13.38 -5.06
CA ARG A 104 3.20 12.94 -3.85
C ARG A 104 2.35 14.06 -3.28
N ILE A 105 1.20 13.70 -2.73
CA ILE A 105 0.32 14.60 -1.99
C ILE A 105 0.05 13.95 -0.64
N GLU A 106 0.22 14.70 0.44
CA GLU A 106 -0.13 14.27 1.78
C GLU A 106 -1.05 15.26 2.47
N ASP A 107 -1.93 14.70 3.30
CA ASP A 107 -2.92 15.45 4.06
C ASP A 107 -2.32 16.07 5.33
N CYS A 108 -3.08 16.96 5.95
CA CYS A 108 -2.73 17.63 7.20
C CYS A 108 -2.98 16.76 8.44
N ASN A 109 -2.46 17.21 9.59
CA ASN A 109 -2.61 16.60 10.91
C ASN A 109 -2.05 15.17 11.01
N ARG A 110 -0.89 14.91 10.41
CA ARG A 110 -0.21 13.62 10.53
C ARG A 110 1.30 13.75 10.59
N TYR A 111 1.96 12.72 11.13
CA TYR A 111 3.41 12.60 11.03
C TYR A 111 3.81 12.08 9.67
N ILE A 112 4.86 12.68 9.10
CA ILE A 112 5.46 12.29 7.83
C ILE A 112 6.98 12.29 7.96
N ASP A 113 7.62 11.35 7.28
CA ASP A 113 9.08 11.26 7.16
C ASP A 113 9.49 11.88 5.80
N LEU A 114 10.16 13.03 5.84
CA LEU A 114 10.59 13.78 4.65
C LEU A 114 12.12 13.87 4.56
N ALA A 115 12.65 14.06 3.35
CA ALA A 115 14.06 14.42 3.20
C ALA A 115 14.34 15.75 3.93
N PRO A 116 15.51 15.95 4.59
CA PRO A 116 15.78 17.12 5.43
C PRO A 116 15.55 18.46 4.74
N LEU A 117 15.88 18.58 3.45
CA LEU A 117 15.62 19.80 2.68
C LEU A 117 14.13 20.08 2.47
N LEU A 118 13.32 19.03 2.25
CA LEU A 118 11.87 19.15 2.12
C LEU A 118 11.22 19.43 3.47
N ALA A 119 11.69 18.78 4.54
CA ALA A 119 11.26 19.02 5.90
C ALA A 119 11.48 20.49 6.30
N GLN A 120 12.68 21.02 6.05
CA GLN A 120 13.00 22.42 6.34
C GLN A 120 12.11 23.37 5.53
N ARG A 121 11.92 23.13 4.22
CA ARG A 121 11.00 23.94 3.39
C ARG A 121 9.56 23.89 3.86
N ALA A 122 9.08 22.72 4.31
CA ALA A 122 7.73 22.58 4.85
C ALA A 122 7.57 23.39 6.15
N ILE A 123 8.60 23.42 7.00
CA ILE A 123 8.65 24.22 8.22
C ILE A 123 8.68 25.72 7.87
N ASP A 124 9.54 26.14 6.95
CA ASP A 124 9.70 27.54 6.53
C ASP A 124 8.41 28.10 5.91
N ARG A 125 7.66 27.26 5.18
CA ARG A 125 6.35 27.60 4.60
C ARG A 125 5.19 27.50 5.59
N GLY A 126 5.46 27.17 6.86
CA GLY A 126 4.46 26.98 7.89
C GLY A 126 3.46 25.86 7.59
N ALA A 127 3.85 24.89 6.76
CA ALA A 127 3.06 23.73 6.39
C ALA A 127 3.31 22.53 7.32
N ALA A 128 4.46 22.50 7.98
CA ALA A 128 4.81 21.47 8.97
C ALA A 128 5.47 22.10 10.21
N VAL A 129 5.51 21.33 11.30
CA VAL A 129 6.21 21.68 12.54
C VAL A 129 7.09 20.51 13.00
N ARG A 130 8.15 20.82 13.75
CA ARG A 130 9.08 19.80 14.28
C ARG A 130 8.42 18.93 15.36
N LEU A 131 8.99 17.74 15.56
CA LEU A 131 8.65 16.90 16.69
C LEU A 131 8.91 17.65 18.01
N GLY A 132 7.88 17.77 18.85
CA GLY A 132 7.94 18.50 20.12
C GLY A 132 7.38 19.93 20.10
N ASP A 133 6.98 20.45 18.94
CA ASP A 133 6.20 21.70 18.89
C ASP A 133 4.85 21.48 19.60
N PRO A 134 4.37 22.41 20.47
CA PRO A 134 3.08 22.28 21.16
C PRO A 134 1.86 22.09 20.24
N ARG A 135 2.00 22.37 18.94
CA ARG A 135 0.98 22.17 17.89
C ARG A 135 1.01 20.75 17.32
N ALA A 136 2.11 20.01 17.45
CA ALA A 136 2.23 18.65 16.96
C ALA A 136 1.26 17.72 17.73
N GLY A 137 0.53 16.86 17.01
CA GLY A 137 -0.47 15.98 17.59
C GLY A 137 -1.77 16.65 18.03
N LYS A 138 -1.90 17.98 17.88
CA LYS A 138 -3.16 18.69 18.05
C LYS A 138 -3.82 18.88 16.70
N SER A 139 -5.15 18.78 16.64
CA SER A 139 -5.91 19.15 15.45
C SER A 139 -5.85 20.67 15.30
N VAL A 140 -5.03 21.16 14.35
CA VAL A 140 -4.71 22.60 14.25
C VAL A 140 -5.75 23.37 13.41
N ALA A 141 -6.65 22.66 12.72
CA ALA A 141 -7.84 23.18 12.05
C ALA A 141 -8.75 22.00 11.68
N SER A 142 -10.08 22.20 11.66
CA SER A 142 -11.00 21.12 11.25
C SER A 142 -10.69 20.70 9.82
N TRP A 143 -10.56 19.39 9.57
CA TRP A 143 -10.34 18.77 8.24
C TRP A 143 -11.22 19.38 7.13
N ARG A 144 -12.43 19.83 7.47
CA ARG A 144 -13.38 20.50 6.56
C ARG A 144 -12.93 21.88 6.06
N GLN A 145 -12.14 22.64 6.83
CA GLN A 145 -11.73 24.01 6.47
C GLN A 145 -10.73 24.05 5.31
N TRP A 146 -9.91 23.02 5.13
CA TRP A 146 -8.89 22.99 4.08
C TRP A 146 -9.36 22.27 2.80
N HIS A 147 -10.21 21.25 2.94
CA HIS A 147 -10.49 20.31 1.84
C HIS A 147 -11.92 20.31 1.31
N GLY A 148 -12.90 20.79 2.07
CA GLY A 148 -14.30 20.42 1.81
C GLY A 148 -14.53 18.93 2.09
N PHE A 149 -15.40 18.25 1.33
CA PHE A 149 -15.69 16.81 1.46
C PHE A 149 -14.79 15.90 0.59
N GLY A 150 -13.51 16.25 0.39
CA GLY A 150 -12.65 15.52 -0.56
C GLY A 150 -11.19 15.38 -0.12
N GLN A 151 -10.42 14.59 -0.87
CA GLN A 151 -8.97 14.48 -0.70
C GLN A 151 -8.26 15.78 -1.13
N PRO A 152 -7.07 16.10 -0.58
CA PRO A 152 -6.26 17.21 -1.05
C PRO A 152 -5.97 17.11 -2.54
N THR A 153 -6.34 18.13 -3.30
CA THR A 153 -5.92 18.30 -4.70
C THR A 153 -4.62 19.09 -4.76
N LEU A 154 -3.84 18.90 -5.83
CA LEU A 154 -2.52 19.53 -5.97
C LEU A 154 -2.59 21.07 -5.83
N GLY A 155 -3.63 21.70 -6.38
CA GLY A 155 -3.85 23.14 -6.28
C GLY A 155 -4.18 23.67 -4.87
N LYS A 156 -4.52 22.79 -3.92
CA LYS A 156 -4.77 23.14 -2.51
C LYS A 156 -3.59 22.81 -1.59
N CYS A 157 -2.52 22.22 -2.13
CA CYS A 157 -1.36 21.80 -1.36
C CYS A 157 -0.28 22.89 -1.29
N VAL A 158 0.46 22.93 -0.19
CA VAL A 158 1.73 23.66 -0.14
C VAL A 158 2.77 22.84 -0.87
N LEU A 159 3.17 23.32 -2.05
CA LEU A 159 4.20 22.69 -2.87
C LEU A 159 5.56 22.83 -2.16
N LEU A 160 6.40 21.80 -2.13
CA LEU A 160 7.68 21.83 -1.41
C LEU A 160 8.91 21.93 -2.35
N ASP A 161 8.72 21.74 -3.65
CA ASP A 161 9.75 21.87 -4.68
C ASP A 161 9.21 22.50 -5.97
N GLY A 162 10.13 22.88 -6.86
CA GLY A 162 9.81 23.53 -8.14
C GLY A 162 9.21 22.56 -9.17
N GLU A 163 9.44 21.26 -9.00
CA GLU A 163 8.88 20.22 -9.89
C GLU A 163 7.40 20.01 -9.61
N ALA A 164 6.97 19.98 -8.34
CA ALA A 164 5.56 19.97 -7.96
C ALA A 164 4.83 21.23 -8.45
N GLN A 165 5.52 22.37 -8.51
CA GLN A 165 4.98 23.59 -9.11
C GLN A 165 4.81 23.48 -10.62
N THR A 166 5.74 22.81 -11.29
CA THR A 166 5.62 22.50 -12.73
C THR A 166 4.49 21.50 -12.99
N SER A 167 4.29 20.50 -12.12
CA SER A 167 3.17 19.55 -12.20
C SER A 167 1.82 20.25 -12.08
N LEU A 168 1.69 21.23 -11.18
CA LEU A 168 0.46 22.02 -11.04
C LEU A 168 0.16 22.83 -12.31
N GLN A 169 1.18 23.45 -12.90
CA GLN A 169 1.03 24.20 -14.15
C GLN A 169 0.58 23.28 -15.31
N ARG A 170 1.08 22.05 -15.38
CA ARG A 170 0.63 21.05 -16.36
C ARG A 170 -0.82 20.65 -16.14
N GLU A 171 -1.24 20.41 -14.89
CA GLU A 171 -2.63 20.05 -14.56
C GLU A 171 -3.62 21.19 -14.89
N GLN A 172 -3.20 22.44 -14.69
CA GLN A 172 -3.98 23.62 -15.05
C GLN A 172 -4.06 23.86 -16.56
N ALA A 173 -3.08 23.41 -17.33
CA ALA A 173 -3.07 23.52 -18.79
C ALA A 173 -3.98 22.49 -19.49
N VAL A 174 -4.50 21.49 -18.76
CA VAL A 174 -5.47 20.51 -19.30
C VAL A 174 -6.87 21.15 -19.35
N PRO A 175 -7.55 21.17 -20.52
CA PRO A 175 -8.91 21.68 -20.64
C PRO A 175 -9.88 20.98 -19.68
N GLU A 176 -10.81 21.73 -19.06
CA GLU A 176 -11.76 21.16 -18.08
C GLU A 176 -12.58 19.98 -18.62
N GLU A 177 -12.88 19.99 -19.92
CA GLU A 177 -13.64 18.91 -20.59
C GLU A 177 -12.92 17.55 -20.57
N SER A 178 -11.59 17.54 -20.38
CA SER A 178 -10.79 16.32 -20.28
C SER A 178 -10.65 15.79 -18.85
N LYS A 179 -11.14 16.53 -17.85
CA LYS A 179 -11.05 16.16 -16.42
C LYS A 179 -12.22 15.25 -16.03
N ILE A 180 -12.37 14.11 -16.72
CA ILE A 180 -13.26 13.05 -16.26
C ILE A 180 -12.65 12.49 -14.97
N MET A 181 -13.31 12.73 -13.84
CA MET A 181 -12.95 12.17 -12.55
C MET A 181 -13.05 10.65 -12.59
N HIS A 182 -11.95 9.97 -12.91
CA HIS A 182 -11.75 8.61 -12.43
C HIS A 182 -11.63 8.69 -10.91
N SER A 183 -12.74 8.46 -10.20
CA SER A 183 -12.65 8.17 -8.78
C SER A 183 -11.71 6.97 -8.64
N LYS A 184 -10.56 7.18 -8.01
CA LYS A 184 -9.61 6.11 -7.69
C LYS A 184 -10.19 5.27 -6.54
N VAL A 185 -11.28 4.55 -6.80
CA VAL A 185 -11.49 3.26 -6.16
C VAL A 185 -10.56 2.32 -6.92
N GLN A 186 -9.39 2.01 -6.37
CA GLN A 186 -8.62 0.88 -6.89
C GLN A 186 -9.50 -0.38 -6.71
N PRO A 187 -9.92 -1.06 -7.79
CA PRO A 187 -10.55 -2.36 -7.62
C PRO A 187 -9.43 -3.37 -7.33
N LEU A 188 -9.58 -4.15 -6.27
CA LEU A 188 -8.66 -5.23 -5.91
C LEU A 188 -8.75 -6.45 -6.89
N PHE A 189 -9.50 -6.32 -7.97
CA PHE A 189 -9.77 -7.37 -8.96
C PHE A 189 -9.84 -6.76 -10.36
N GLU A 190 -9.18 -7.41 -11.33
CA GLU A 190 -9.20 -7.05 -12.74
C GLU A 190 -10.63 -7.12 -13.36
N LEU A 191 -10.84 -6.33 -14.42
CA LEU A 191 -12.15 -6.07 -15.03
C LEU A 191 -12.81 -7.33 -15.62
N LEU A 192 -14.08 -7.55 -15.25
CA LEU A 192 -15.03 -8.22 -16.13
C LEU A 192 -15.36 -7.30 -17.30
N ASP A 193 -15.17 -7.80 -18.52
CA ASP A 193 -15.52 -7.15 -19.78
C ASP A 193 -17.03 -6.86 -19.81
N ARG A 194 -17.39 -5.58 -19.70
CA ARG A 194 -18.76 -5.09 -19.85
C ARG A 194 -18.81 -4.47 -21.24
N GLY A 195 -19.37 -5.21 -22.19
CA GLY A 195 -19.46 -4.81 -23.60
C GLY A 195 -20.05 -3.41 -23.85
N GLU A 196 -20.11 -3.04 -25.13
CA GLU A 196 -20.36 -1.68 -25.65
C GLU A 196 -21.38 -0.83 -24.84
N PRO A 197 -21.04 0.43 -24.49
CA PRO A 197 -21.91 1.29 -23.70
C PRO A 197 -23.17 1.72 -24.49
N TYR A 198 -24.34 1.58 -23.86
CA TYR A 198 -25.59 2.11 -24.41
C TYR A 198 -25.82 3.57 -24.00
N VAL A 199 -26.44 4.34 -24.90
CA VAL A 199 -26.75 5.76 -24.70
C VAL A 199 -28.13 5.90 -24.06
N ILE A 200 -28.20 6.45 -22.85
CA ILE A 200 -29.48 6.86 -22.24
C ILE A 200 -29.77 8.30 -22.70
N LYS A 201 -30.81 8.48 -23.52
CA LYS A 201 -31.37 9.81 -23.81
C LYS A 201 -32.14 10.29 -22.58
N THR A 202 -31.64 11.33 -21.92
CA THR A 202 -32.42 12.07 -20.92
C THR A 202 -33.33 13.06 -21.63
N SER A 203 -34.66 12.93 -21.45
CA SER A 203 -35.59 13.99 -21.82
C SER A 203 -35.53 15.12 -20.78
N PRO A 204 -35.69 16.40 -21.20
CA PRO A 204 -35.38 17.55 -20.37
C PRO A 204 -36.49 17.89 -19.36
N GLY A 205 -36.10 18.04 -18.10
CA GLY A 205 -36.53 19.07 -17.12
C GLY A 205 -38.01 19.22 -16.72
N ASN A 206 -38.31 18.84 -15.46
CA ASN A 206 -38.95 19.59 -14.32
C ASN A 206 -40.09 20.62 -14.58
N PRO A 207 -41.01 20.93 -13.61
CA PRO A 207 -40.76 21.03 -12.14
C PRO A 207 -41.98 20.75 -11.19
N SER A 208 -41.80 21.04 -9.89
CA SER A 208 -42.79 21.30 -8.80
C SER A 208 -43.26 20.07 -8.00
N GLY A 209 -43.03 19.98 -6.67
CA GLY A 209 -43.82 20.62 -5.59
C GLY A 209 -44.99 19.67 -5.23
N GLU A 210 -45.24 19.16 -4.04
CA GLU A 210 -45.36 19.76 -2.71
C GLU A 210 -45.44 18.64 -1.65
N ALA A 211 -45.22 19.03 -0.40
CA ALA A 211 -45.41 18.22 0.79
C ALA A 211 -46.88 17.81 1.02
N ALA A 212 -47.08 16.63 1.60
CA ALA A 212 -48.12 16.32 2.58
C ALA A 212 -47.68 15.08 3.39
#